data_AF-A0A6B9ZL46-F1
#
_entry.id   AF-A0A6B9ZL46-F1
#
_cell.length_a   1.000
_cell.length_b   1.000
_cell.length_c   1.000
_cell.angle_alpha   90.00
_cell.angle_beta   90.00
_cell.angle_gamma   90.00
#
_symmetry.space_group_name_H-M   'P 1'
#
loop_
_entity.id
_entity.type
_entity.pdbx_description
1 polymer ?
#
loop_
_entity_poly.entity_id
_entity_poly.type
_entity_poly.pdbx_seq_one_letter_code
_entity_poly.pdbx_strand_id
1 'polypeptide(L)'
;MTYYYQVEGLLRNNIGDVLQGMVAKDLLPEGARVADREAIADLAGRDSGVLVANGWYMHSFAKFPPPDNITPVYAAVHIANSALLSSEHVREHFKKHAPIGCRDTKTLQLMLGWGIPAYYSSCLTITAKPRGPINSKPDGEVLLVDNVDHPVPDDVVAKLEKVLGRKMVRVSHDPPDTSGDIEAYAKVSEQHMNSLLARYCNASLILTTKIHCALPCLGMGANVKLIHPNPADPRLATVAEFIDIISYKDILSKEDAGLNDSPVNKEALAKRKQFLLQLIADSVKEGANAVQVSGKARYRLIRMKAALMAKLYRTSVVLSYRMGFAKEKIQRVYGAGF
;
A
#
# COMPACT_ATOMS: atom_id res chain seq x y z
N MET A 1 22.52 5.01 -14.38
CA MET A 1 21.29 4.20 -14.28
C MET A 1 20.19 5.09 -13.74
N THR A 2 19.05 5.15 -14.41
CA THR A 2 17.93 6.01 -13.98
C THR A 2 17.10 5.29 -12.93
N TYR A 3 16.57 6.04 -11.96
CA TYR A 3 15.65 5.50 -10.96
C TYR A 3 14.26 6.08 -11.19
N TYR A 4 13.25 5.23 -11.07
CA TYR A 4 11.86 5.59 -11.27
C TYR A 4 11.04 5.26 -10.01
N TYR A 5 10.07 6.11 -9.71
CA TYR A 5 8.98 5.84 -8.76
C TYR A 5 7.65 6.05 -9.47
N GLN A 6 6.60 5.35 -9.05
CA GLN A 6 5.32 5.40 -9.75
C GLN A 6 4.27 6.21 -9.00
N VAL A 7 3.43 6.91 -9.75
CA VAL A 7 2.21 7.60 -9.29
C VAL A 7 1.06 7.20 -10.21
N GLU A 8 -0.17 7.16 -9.68
CA GLU A 8 -1.37 6.91 -10.49
C GLU A 8 -1.61 8.08 -11.45
N GLY A 9 -1.76 7.79 -12.74
CA GLY A 9 -1.82 8.83 -13.78
C GLY A 9 -3.14 8.92 -14.56
N LEU A 10 -4.11 8.04 -14.34
CA LEU A 10 -5.38 8.04 -15.08
C LEU A 10 -6.46 8.87 -14.38
N LEU A 11 -6.89 8.48 -13.18
CA LEU A 11 -7.98 9.18 -12.48
C LEU A 11 -7.48 10.37 -11.66
N ARG A 12 -6.27 10.24 -11.09
CA ARG A 12 -5.56 11.22 -10.29
C ARG A 12 -6.43 11.81 -9.18
N ASN A 13 -7.31 11.02 -8.58
CA ASN A 13 -8.34 11.50 -7.67
C ASN A 13 -8.08 11.13 -6.21
N ASN A 14 -6.89 10.58 -5.90
CA ASN A 14 -6.55 10.13 -4.55
C ASN A 14 -5.09 10.43 -4.23
N ILE A 15 -4.86 11.37 -3.33
CA ILE A 15 -3.50 11.75 -2.95
C ILE A 15 -2.74 10.65 -2.18
N GLY A 16 -3.45 9.63 -1.69
CA GLY A 16 -2.83 8.44 -1.12
C GLY A 16 -1.97 7.65 -2.12
N ASP A 17 -2.28 7.72 -3.42
CA ASP A 17 -1.43 7.15 -4.48
C ASP A 17 -0.17 7.98 -4.71
N VAL A 18 -0.26 9.31 -4.57
CA VAL A 18 0.91 10.21 -4.63
C VAL A 18 1.84 9.93 -3.46
N LEU A 19 1.29 9.76 -2.25
CA LEU A 19 2.06 9.39 -1.08
C LEU A 19 2.85 8.08 -1.27
N GLN A 20 2.27 7.07 -1.93
CA GLN A 20 2.98 5.82 -2.24
C GLN A 20 4.21 6.07 -3.11
N GLY A 21 4.12 6.98 -4.08
CA GLY A 21 5.25 7.41 -4.90
C GLY A 21 6.27 8.25 -4.12
N MET A 22 5.80 9.17 -3.27
CA MET A 22 6.66 10.03 -2.45
C MET A 22 7.57 9.22 -1.51
N VAL A 23 7.02 8.22 -0.82
CA VAL A 23 7.85 7.39 0.08
C VAL A 23 8.86 6.53 -0.68
N ALA A 24 8.57 6.17 -1.93
CA ALA A 24 9.56 5.50 -2.78
C ALA A 24 10.65 6.49 -3.23
N LYS A 25 10.26 7.68 -3.70
CA LYS A 25 11.16 8.77 -4.08
C LYS A 25 12.13 9.14 -2.95
N ASP A 26 11.65 9.24 -1.71
CA ASP A 26 12.45 9.54 -0.51
C ASP A 26 13.54 8.49 -0.20
N LEU A 27 13.48 7.31 -0.83
CA LEU A 27 14.41 6.19 -0.67
C LEU A 27 15.30 5.96 -1.91
N LEU A 28 15.11 6.72 -2.97
CA LEU A 28 15.86 6.64 -4.20
C LEU A 28 16.96 7.72 -4.27
N PRO A 29 17.99 7.54 -5.11
CA PRO A 29 18.96 8.59 -5.39
C PRO A 29 18.31 9.86 -5.94
N GLU A 30 19.00 10.99 -5.75
CA GLU A 30 18.58 12.28 -6.31
C GLU A 30 18.42 12.19 -7.83
N GLY A 31 17.41 12.90 -8.36
CA GLY A 31 17.07 12.85 -9.79
C GLY A 31 16.20 11.67 -10.21
N ALA A 32 15.67 10.88 -9.27
CA ALA A 32 14.65 9.88 -9.56
C ALA A 32 13.43 10.52 -10.27
N ARG A 33 12.92 9.85 -11.31
CA ARG A 33 11.86 10.36 -12.17
C ARG A 33 10.52 9.70 -11.85
N VAL A 34 9.44 10.46 -11.92
CA VAL A 34 8.10 9.87 -11.82
C VAL A 34 7.79 9.05 -13.08
N ALA A 35 7.09 7.94 -12.90
CA ALA A 35 6.51 7.14 -13.95
C ALA A 35 5.00 7.05 -13.75
N ASP A 36 4.26 7.14 -14.85
CA ASP A 36 2.81 6.90 -14.83
C ASP A 36 2.56 5.41 -14.66
N ARG A 37 1.97 5.04 -13.52
CA ARG A 37 1.62 3.66 -13.20
C ARG A 37 0.62 3.07 -14.22
N GLU A 38 -0.28 3.90 -14.74
CA GLU A 38 -1.34 3.51 -15.69
C GLU A 38 -0.82 3.42 -17.13
N ALA A 39 0.37 3.95 -17.40
CA ALA A 39 1.02 3.96 -18.71
C ALA A 39 2.48 3.46 -18.65
N ILE A 40 2.78 2.51 -17.76
CA ILE A 40 4.16 2.12 -17.47
C ILE A 40 4.91 1.53 -18.66
N ALA A 41 4.19 0.92 -19.62
CA ALA A 41 4.74 0.47 -20.90
C ALA A 41 5.33 1.60 -21.77
N ASP A 42 4.87 2.84 -21.59
CA ASP A 42 5.35 4.01 -22.36
C ASP A 42 6.77 4.46 -21.94
N LEU A 43 7.36 3.81 -20.93
CA LEU A 43 8.79 3.93 -20.63
C LEU A 43 9.67 3.23 -21.69
N ALA A 44 9.08 2.55 -22.67
CA ALA A 44 9.81 1.91 -23.76
C ALA A 44 10.62 2.98 -24.52
N GLY A 45 11.89 2.69 -24.79
CA GLY A 45 12.79 3.64 -25.45
C GLY A 45 13.29 4.80 -24.59
N ARG A 46 12.87 4.89 -23.31
CA ARG A 46 13.50 5.79 -22.32
C ARG A 46 14.75 5.15 -21.70
N ASP A 47 15.49 5.94 -20.92
CA ASP A 47 16.68 5.49 -20.21
C ASP A 47 16.41 4.23 -19.38
N SER A 48 17.25 3.21 -19.56
CA SER A 48 17.19 2.00 -18.74
C SER A 48 17.35 2.33 -17.26
N GLY A 49 16.56 1.66 -16.42
CA GLY A 49 16.51 2.02 -15.02
C GLY A 49 15.77 1.06 -14.12
N VAL A 50 15.79 1.40 -12.83
CA VAL A 50 15.14 0.63 -11.77
C VAL A 50 13.87 1.35 -11.34
N LEU A 51 12.74 0.65 -11.34
CA LEU A 51 11.45 1.17 -10.89
C LEU A 51 11.11 0.61 -9.52
N VAL A 52 10.95 1.45 -8.50
CA VAL A 52 10.33 1.03 -7.23
C VAL A 52 8.82 0.96 -7.42
N ALA A 53 8.32 -0.27 -7.48
CA ALA A 53 6.97 -0.56 -7.93
C ALA A 53 6.10 -1.00 -6.73
N ASN A 54 5.63 -0.04 -5.94
CA ASN A 54 4.71 -0.23 -4.82
C ASN A 54 3.34 0.41 -5.08
N GLY A 55 2.28 -0.17 -4.51
CA GLY A 55 0.96 0.44 -4.53
C GLY A 55 -0.18 -0.45 -4.98
N TRP A 56 -1.32 0.18 -5.24
CA TRP A 56 -2.47 -0.45 -5.90
C TRP A 56 -2.22 -0.53 -7.41
N TYR A 57 -2.48 -1.69 -8.02
CA TYR A 57 -2.17 -1.93 -9.43
C TYR A 57 -3.42 -1.78 -10.30
N MET A 58 -3.41 -0.65 -11.00
CA MET A 58 -3.97 -0.31 -12.30
C MET A 58 -5.48 -0.37 -12.49
N HIS A 59 -6.03 0.73 -13.03
CA HIS A 59 -7.40 0.81 -13.52
C HIS A 59 -7.53 0.10 -14.88
N SER A 60 -6.52 0.27 -15.73
CA SER A 60 -6.44 -0.37 -17.04
C SER A 60 -5.17 -1.22 -17.14
N PHE A 61 -5.30 -2.43 -17.68
CA PHE A 61 -4.16 -3.35 -17.84
C PHE A 61 -3.46 -3.21 -19.20
N ALA A 62 -3.97 -2.36 -20.10
CA ALA A 62 -3.52 -2.27 -21.49
C ALA A 62 -2.04 -1.86 -21.64
N LYS A 63 -1.52 -1.08 -20.70
CA LYS A 63 -0.13 -0.59 -20.69
C LYS A 63 0.71 -1.21 -19.59
N PHE A 64 0.44 -2.47 -19.26
CA PHE A 64 1.22 -3.31 -18.35
C PHE A 64 1.64 -4.59 -19.07
N PRO A 65 2.86 -5.10 -18.85
CA PRO A 65 3.87 -4.75 -17.83
C PRO A 65 4.82 -3.60 -18.20
N PRO A 66 5.74 -3.19 -17.29
CA PRO A 66 6.89 -2.37 -17.63
C PRO A 66 7.74 -3.01 -18.75
N PRO A 67 8.36 -2.20 -19.63
CA PRO A 67 9.18 -2.69 -20.74
C PRO A 67 10.55 -3.20 -20.27
N ASP A 68 11.25 -3.95 -21.12
CA ASP A 68 12.50 -4.65 -20.77
C ASP A 68 13.66 -3.73 -20.33
N ASN A 69 13.66 -2.46 -20.72
CA ASN A 69 14.64 -1.47 -20.25
C ASN A 69 14.41 -1.08 -18.78
N ILE A 70 13.26 -1.44 -18.19
CA ILE A 70 12.89 -1.10 -16.82
C ILE A 70 12.93 -2.35 -15.95
N THR A 71 13.75 -2.31 -14.90
CA THR A 71 13.85 -3.38 -13.90
C THR A 71 12.97 -3.05 -12.69
N PRO A 72 11.81 -3.71 -12.52
CA PRO A 72 10.92 -3.44 -11.40
C PRO A 72 11.41 -4.07 -10.09
N VAL A 73 11.33 -3.28 -9.02
CA VAL A 73 11.42 -3.71 -7.63
C VAL A 73 10.01 -3.75 -7.07
N TYR A 74 9.34 -4.89 -7.23
CA TYR A 74 7.99 -5.11 -6.71
C TYR A 74 8.00 -5.22 -5.18
N ALA A 75 7.93 -4.07 -4.51
CA ALA A 75 8.15 -3.97 -3.07
C ALA A 75 6.87 -4.14 -2.24
N ALA A 76 5.71 -3.75 -2.76
CA ALA A 76 4.42 -3.79 -2.05
C ALA A 76 3.23 -3.71 -3.04
N VAL A 77 3.06 -4.75 -3.86
CA VAL A 77 2.03 -4.85 -4.89
C VAL A 77 0.68 -5.20 -4.27
N HIS A 78 -0.38 -4.49 -4.66
CA HIS A 78 -1.76 -4.86 -4.40
C HIS A 78 -2.57 -4.99 -5.67
N ILE A 79 -3.24 -6.13 -5.84
CA ILE A 79 -4.13 -6.40 -6.97
C ILE A 79 -5.56 -6.45 -6.45
N ALA A 80 -6.35 -5.41 -6.75
CA ALA A 80 -7.77 -5.39 -6.41
C ALA A 80 -8.60 -6.28 -7.34
N ASN A 81 -8.28 -6.26 -8.64
CA ASN A 81 -8.94 -6.98 -9.70
C ASN A 81 -8.04 -8.09 -10.27
N SER A 82 -8.42 -9.35 -10.07
CA SER A 82 -7.62 -10.51 -10.48
C SER A 82 -7.46 -10.66 -12.00
N ALA A 83 -8.29 -9.97 -12.79
CA ALA A 83 -8.20 -9.99 -14.26
C ALA A 83 -6.85 -9.48 -14.79
N LEU A 84 -6.07 -8.72 -14.01
CA LEU A 84 -4.68 -8.37 -14.34
C LEU A 84 -3.85 -9.61 -14.67
N LEU A 85 -4.05 -10.70 -13.94
CA LEU A 85 -3.32 -11.95 -14.10
C LEU A 85 -3.98 -12.91 -15.09
N SER A 86 -5.06 -12.52 -15.78
CA SER A 86 -5.67 -13.35 -16.83
C SER A 86 -4.78 -13.46 -18.08
N SER A 87 -3.95 -12.44 -18.33
CA SER A 87 -2.95 -12.46 -19.41
C SER A 87 -1.76 -13.33 -19.04
N GLU A 88 -1.41 -14.29 -19.91
CA GLU A 88 -0.20 -15.11 -19.73
C GLU A 88 1.07 -14.27 -19.76
N HIS A 89 1.15 -13.29 -20.68
CA HIS A 89 2.25 -12.36 -20.78
C HIS A 89 2.51 -11.63 -19.45
N VAL A 90 1.45 -11.18 -18.78
CA VAL A 90 1.55 -10.54 -17.46
C VAL A 90 2.03 -11.51 -16.38
N ARG A 91 1.53 -12.76 -16.39
CA ARG A 91 1.99 -13.79 -15.43
C ARG A 91 3.46 -14.11 -15.61
N GLU A 92 3.92 -14.27 -16.85
CA GLU A 92 5.33 -14.55 -17.14
C GLU A 92 6.24 -13.38 -16.75
N HIS A 93 5.79 -12.14 -16.94
CA HIS A 93 6.49 -10.96 -16.43
C HIS A 93 6.67 -11.01 -14.92
N PHE A 94 5.61 -11.28 -14.16
CA PHE A 94 5.72 -11.41 -12.71
C PHE A 94 6.62 -12.59 -12.30
N LYS A 95 6.61 -13.71 -13.03
CA LYS A 95 7.54 -14.84 -12.76
C LYS A 95 9.00 -14.46 -13.02
N LYS A 96 9.29 -13.74 -14.11
CA LYS A 96 10.62 -13.20 -14.44
C LYS A 96 11.15 -12.30 -13.33
N HIS A 97 10.26 -11.53 -12.71
CA HIS A 97 10.59 -10.58 -11.63
C HIS A 97 10.31 -11.11 -10.20
N ALA A 98 10.03 -12.41 -10.07
CA ALA A 98 9.75 -13.04 -8.80
C ALA A 98 11.02 -13.23 -7.93
N PRO A 99 10.91 -13.19 -6.59
CA PRO A 99 9.66 -13.15 -5.85
C PRO A 99 9.06 -11.75 -5.69
N ILE A 100 7.74 -11.68 -5.74
CA ILE A 100 6.97 -10.44 -5.66
C ILE A 100 6.65 -10.07 -4.21
N GLY A 101 7.01 -8.86 -3.79
CA GLY A 101 6.57 -8.29 -2.52
C GLY A 101 5.11 -7.85 -2.62
N CYS A 102 4.22 -8.54 -1.91
CA CYS A 102 2.79 -8.25 -1.86
C CYS A 102 2.47 -7.36 -0.66
N ARG A 103 1.62 -6.36 -0.88
CA ARG A 103 1.15 -5.43 0.15
C ARG A 103 0.26 -6.11 1.17
N ASP A 104 -0.54 -7.08 0.75
CA ASP A 104 -1.56 -7.77 1.54
C ASP A 104 -1.63 -9.27 1.21
N THR A 105 -2.29 -10.01 2.11
CA THR A 105 -2.45 -11.46 2.02
C THR A 105 -3.34 -11.90 0.86
N LYS A 106 -4.36 -11.10 0.48
CA LYS A 106 -5.19 -11.38 -0.70
C LYS A 106 -4.35 -11.40 -1.97
N THR A 107 -3.50 -10.39 -2.17
CA THR A 107 -2.60 -10.32 -3.33
C THR A 107 -1.56 -11.44 -3.29
N LEU A 108 -1.02 -11.74 -2.10
CA LEU A 108 -0.10 -12.87 -1.92
C LEU A 108 -0.74 -14.19 -2.36
N GLN A 109 -1.93 -14.51 -1.86
CA GLN A 109 -2.63 -15.74 -2.19
C GLN A 109 -2.98 -15.83 -3.68
N LEU A 110 -3.38 -14.70 -4.29
CA LEU A 110 -3.64 -14.62 -5.72
C LEU A 110 -2.39 -14.96 -6.55
N MET A 111 -1.23 -14.38 -6.20
CA MET A 111 0.05 -14.67 -6.88
C MET A 111 0.45 -16.14 -6.72
N LEU A 112 0.43 -16.64 -5.48
CA LEU A 112 0.78 -18.04 -5.19
C LEU A 112 -0.15 -19.02 -5.89
N GLY A 113 -1.45 -18.70 -6.02
CA GLY A 113 -2.41 -19.51 -6.76
C GLY A 113 -2.16 -19.57 -8.26
N TRP A 114 -1.50 -18.56 -8.84
CA TRP A 114 -0.95 -18.62 -10.19
C TRP A 114 0.43 -19.29 -10.28
N GLY A 115 0.98 -19.77 -9.16
CA GLY A 115 2.32 -20.35 -9.09
C GLY A 115 3.44 -19.30 -9.20
N ILE A 116 3.13 -18.02 -8.98
CA ILE A 116 4.09 -16.92 -8.99
C ILE A 116 4.70 -16.82 -7.57
N PRO A 117 6.03 -16.99 -7.40
CA PRO A 117 6.67 -16.80 -6.10
C PRO A 117 6.43 -15.40 -5.57
N ALA A 118 5.92 -15.31 -4.34
CA ALA A 118 5.58 -14.05 -3.70
C ALA A 118 5.75 -14.13 -2.18
N TYR A 119 5.89 -12.99 -1.52
CA TYR A 119 5.99 -12.86 -0.07
C TYR A 119 5.23 -11.64 0.43
N TYR A 120 4.76 -11.68 1.68
CA TYR A 120 4.13 -10.52 2.31
C TYR A 120 5.19 -9.50 2.75
N SER A 121 4.99 -8.25 2.35
CA SER A 121 5.93 -7.14 2.53
C SER A 121 5.35 -5.93 3.28
N SER A 122 4.02 -5.86 3.44
CA SER A 122 3.27 -4.68 3.92
C SER A 122 3.32 -3.50 2.93
N CYS A 123 2.84 -2.33 3.32
CA CYS A 123 2.83 -1.13 2.47
C CYS A 123 4.08 -0.29 2.69
N LEU A 124 4.69 0.22 1.61
CA LEU A 124 5.85 1.10 1.69
C LEU A 124 5.57 2.39 2.49
N THR A 125 4.32 2.84 2.57
CA THR A 125 3.97 4.10 3.26
C THR A 125 4.29 4.12 4.75
N ILE A 126 4.49 2.97 5.41
CA ILE A 126 4.97 2.93 6.80
C ILE A 126 6.41 3.45 6.96
N THR A 127 7.14 3.64 5.85
CA THR A 127 8.48 4.26 5.87
C THR A 127 8.43 5.79 5.87
N ALA A 128 7.23 6.40 5.80
CA ALA A 128 7.05 7.84 5.80
C ALA A 128 7.84 8.52 6.93
N LYS A 129 8.54 9.59 6.58
CA LYS A 129 9.29 10.43 7.52
C LYS A 129 8.38 11.56 8.02
N PRO A 130 8.47 11.93 9.30
CA PRO A 130 7.70 13.04 9.83
C PRO A 130 8.03 14.35 9.09
N ARG A 131 7.03 15.21 8.90
CA ARG A 131 7.16 16.56 8.30
C ARG A 131 7.15 17.65 9.38
N GLY A 132 7.76 17.36 10.53
CA GLY A 132 7.80 18.21 11.72
C GLY A 132 7.87 17.40 13.02
N PRO A 133 7.95 18.05 14.19
CA PRO A 133 7.82 17.38 15.47
C PRO A 133 6.47 16.65 15.58
N ILE A 134 6.47 15.49 16.24
CA ILE A 134 5.22 14.80 16.56
C ILE A 134 4.60 15.45 17.79
N ASN A 135 3.37 15.92 17.66
CA ASN A 135 2.62 16.48 18.77
C ASN A 135 2.30 15.39 19.80
N SER A 136 2.69 15.63 21.03
CA SER A 136 2.39 14.79 22.20
C SER A 136 1.41 15.46 23.17
N LYS A 137 0.98 16.69 22.88
CA LYS A 137 0.08 17.47 23.73
C LYS A 137 -1.38 17.23 23.37
N PRO A 138 -2.28 17.21 24.39
CA PRO A 138 -3.69 16.95 24.16
C PRO A 138 -4.44 18.11 23.48
N ASP A 139 -3.90 19.32 23.45
CA ASP A 139 -4.55 20.55 22.97
C ASP A 139 -4.55 20.74 21.44
N GLY A 140 -3.79 19.93 20.68
CA GLY A 140 -3.77 20.00 19.23
C GLY A 140 -5.08 19.59 18.54
N GLU A 141 -5.21 19.88 17.25
CA GLU A 141 -6.39 19.52 16.45
C GLU A 141 -6.69 18.01 16.52
N VAL A 142 -7.98 17.66 16.53
CA VAL A 142 -8.42 16.28 16.24
C VAL A 142 -8.90 16.24 14.81
N LEU A 143 -8.30 15.38 14.00
CA LEU A 143 -8.62 15.26 12.58
C LEU A 143 -9.50 14.04 12.33
N LEU A 144 -10.51 14.22 11.49
CA LEU A 144 -11.28 13.13 10.90
C LEU A 144 -10.94 13.04 9.41
N VAL A 145 -10.31 11.94 8.99
CA VAL A 145 -9.89 11.72 7.61
C VAL A 145 -10.65 10.53 7.03
N ASP A 146 -11.65 10.78 6.22
CA ASP A 146 -12.49 9.74 5.61
C ASP A 146 -12.69 9.99 4.11
N ASN A 147 -13.57 9.21 3.46
CA ASN A 147 -13.85 9.40 2.04
C ASN A 147 -15.12 10.24 1.88
N VAL A 148 -15.12 11.16 0.91
CA VAL A 148 -16.31 11.97 0.61
C VAL A 148 -17.48 11.08 0.19
N ASP A 149 -17.21 10.02 -0.59
CA ASP A 149 -18.23 9.07 -1.05
C ASP A 149 -18.72 8.10 0.04
N HIS A 150 -17.92 7.89 1.08
CA HIS A 150 -18.20 6.96 2.17
C HIS A 150 -17.86 7.65 3.50
N PRO A 151 -18.63 8.69 3.87
CA PRO A 151 -18.39 9.47 5.07
C PRO A 151 -18.58 8.61 6.31
N VAL A 152 -17.88 8.96 7.39
CA VAL A 152 -18.24 8.45 8.72
C VAL A 152 -19.64 8.97 9.07
N PRO A 153 -20.58 8.11 9.52
CA PRO A 153 -21.94 8.53 9.88
C PRO A 153 -21.99 9.63 10.95
N ASP A 154 -22.96 10.54 10.86
CA ASP A 154 -23.07 11.71 11.74
C ASP A 154 -23.26 11.34 13.22
N ASP A 155 -23.95 10.23 13.51
CA ASP A 155 -24.13 9.72 14.88
C ASP A 155 -22.81 9.23 15.49
N VAL A 156 -21.98 8.56 14.69
CA VAL A 156 -20.62 8.14 15.06
C VAL A 156 -19.75 9.38 15.31
N VAL A 157 -19.82 10.39 14.44
CA VAL A 157 -19.10 11.66 14.61
C VAL A 157 -19.53 12.36 15.89
N ALA A 158 -20.84 12.53 16.11
CA ALA A 158 -21.39 13.19 17.28
C ALA A 158 -20.98 12.48 18.58
N LYS A 159 -20.96 11.14 18.59
CA LYS A 159 -20.48 10.34 19.71
C LYS A 159 -19.00 10.58 19.97
N LEU A 160 -18.15 10.57 18.94
CA LEU A 160 -16.72 10.83 19.06
C LEU A 160 -16.45 12.24 19.60
N GLU A 161 -17.09 13.27 19.05
CA GLU A 161 -16.94 14.66 19.52
C GLU A 161 -17.39 14.83 20.97
N LYS A 162 -18.48 14.17 21.37
CA LYS A 162 -18.95 14.15 22.76
C LYS A 162 -17.91 13.53 23.70
N VAL A 163 -17.32 12.40 23.33
CA VAL A 163 -16.27 11.72 24.13
C VAL A 163 -15.00 12.55 24.20
N LEU A 164 -14.63 13.21 23.11
CA LEU A 164 -13.43 14.05 23.01
C LEU A 164 -13.60 15.42 23.68
N GLY A 165 -14.84 15.86 23.93
CA GLY A 165 -15.16 17.19 24.48
C GLY A 165 -14.88 18.35 23.53
N ARG A 166 -14.71 18.08 22.22
CA ARG A 166 -14.39 19.08 21.19
C ARG A 166 -14.74 18.58 19.80
N LYS A 167 -14.90 19.53 18.87
CA LYS A 167 -15.16 19.22 17.46
C LYS A 167 -13.94 18.68 16.75
N MET A 168 -14.18 17.78 15.80
CA MET A 168 -13.16 17.27 14.89
C MET A 168 -13.10 18.13 13.62
N VAL A 169 -11.92 18.28 13.05
CA VAL A 169 -11.75 18.91 11.74
C VAL A 169 -11.69 17.84 10.67
N ARG A 170 -12.66 17.86 9.76
CA ARG A 170 -12.71 16.89 8.67
C ARG A 170 -11.75 17.28 7.54
N VAL A 171 -10.96 16.34 7.06
CA VAL A 171 -9.93 16.56 6.04
C VAL A 171 -10.05 15.54 4.91
N SER A 172 -10.08 16.02 3.67
CA SER A 172 -10.15 15.16 2.47
C SER A 172 -8.76 14.72 1.98
N HIS A 173 -8.76 13.67 1.16
CA HIS A 173 -7.61 13.19 0.37
C HIS A 173 -7.76 13.51 -1.13
N ASP A 174 -8.72 14.38 -1.48
CA ASP A 174 -8.89 14.82 -2.85
C ASP A 174 -7.72 15.74 -3.25
N PRO A 175 -7.08 15.47 -4.39
CA PRO A 175 -6.01 16.32 -4.88
C PRO A 175 -6.54 17.70 -5.28
N PRO A 176 -5.73 18.75 -5.11
CA PRO A 176 -6.15 20.12 -5.37
C PRO A 176 -6.31 20.42 -6.88
N ASP A 177 -5.53 19.75 -7.72
CA ASP A 177 -5.54 19.87 -9.18
C ASP A 177 -5.09 18.53 -9.78
N THR A 178 -5.85 18.02 -10.75
CA THR A 178 -5.62 16.74 -11.43
C THR A 178 -5.18 16.92 -12.89
N SER A 179 -5.12 18.18 -13.36
CA SER A 179 -4.75 18.53 -14.73
C SER A 179 -3.25 18.38 -15.00
N GLY A 180 -2.84 18.63 -16.25
CA GLY A 180 -1.44 18.58 -16.68
C GLY A 180 -0.91 17.18 -16.98
N ASP A 181 0.41 17.06 -17.14
CA ASP A 181 1.11 15.78 -17.29
C ASP A 181 1.41 15.13 -15.92
N ILE A 182 1.99 13.93 -15.94
CA ILE A 182 2.26 13.17 -14.71
C ILE A 182 3.31 13.87 -13.83
N GLU A 183 4.29 14.55 -14.44
CA GLU A 183 5.30 15.33 -13.73
C GLU A 183 4.70 16.53 -12.98
N ALA A 184 3.85 17.31 -13.66
CA ALA A 184 3.17 18.47 -13.07
C ALA A 184 2.23 18.03 -11.94
N TYR A 185 1.40 17.02 -12.19
CA TYR A 185 0.48 16.46 -11.19
C TYR A 185 1.22 15.94 -9.96
N ALA A 186 2.28 15.15 -10.16
CA ALA A 186 3.06 14.60 -9.05
C ALA A 186 3.69 15.71 -8.22
N LYS A 187 4.21 16.78 -8.83
CA LYS A 187 4.83 17.90 -8.13
C LYS A 187 3.82 18.68 -7.27
N VAL A 188 2.68 19.07 -7.85
CA VAL A 188 1.64 19.84 -7.13
C VAL A 188 1.04 19.01 -6.01
N SER A 189 0.73 17.75 -6.29
CA SER A 189 0.17 16.84 -5.28
C SER A 189 1.16 16.50 -4.18
N GLU A 190 2.46 16.38 -4.48
CA GLU A 190 3.49 16.19 -3.46
C GLU A 190 3.54 17.35 -2.46
N GLN A 191 3.38 18.59 -2.93
CA GLN A 191 3.30 19.77 -2.04
C GLN A 191 2.05 19.70 -1.14
N HIS A 192 0.89 19.37 -1.70
CA HIS A 192 -0.33 19.22 -0.91
C HIS A 192 -0.21 18.09 0.13
N MET A 193 0.34 16.94 -0.27
CA MET A 193 0.55 15.81 0.62
C MET A 193 1.55 16.14 1.73
N ASN A 194 2.62 16.88 1.45
CA ASN A 194 3.56 17.32 2.48
C ASN A 194 2.88 18.23 3.53
N SER A 195 2.04 19.17 3.10
CA SER A 195 1.24 20.00 4.01
C SER A 195 0.30 19.16 4.87
N LEU A 196 -0.33 18.15 4.28
CA LEU A 196 -1.22 17.24 4.98
C LEU A 196 -0.47 16.35 6.00
N LEU A 197 0.69 15.80 5.63
CA LEU A 197 1.56 15.04 6.55
C LEU A 197 2.06 15.92 7.71
N ALA A 198 2.40 17.19 7.45
CA ALA A 198 2.80 18.13 8.50
C ALA A 198 1.64 18.40 9.48
N ARG A 199 0.42 18.56 8.95
CA ARG A 199 -0.77 18.68 9.79
C ARG A 199 -1.02 17.42 10.62
N TYR A 200 -0.79 16.22 10.05
CA TYR A 200 -0.87 14.97 10.80
C TYR A 200 0.17 14.88 11.93
N CYS A 201 1.40 15.36 11.71
CA CYS A 201 2.39 15.43 12.79
C CYS A 201 1.94 16.36 13.93
N ASN A 202 1.26 17.47 13.62
CA ASN A 202 0.79 18.46 14.60
C ASN A 202 -0.53 18.10 15.29
N ALA A 203 -1.33 17.20 14.73
CA ALA A 203 -2.62 16.80 15.31
C ALA A 203 -2.42 16.03 16.63
N SER A 204 -3.32 16.26 17.60
CA SER A 204 -3.33 15.51 18.86
C SER A 204 -3.91 14.11 18.70
N LEU A 205 -4.82 13.93 17.74
CA LEU A 205 -5.41 12.65 17.36
C LEU A 205 -5.88 12.71 15.89
N ILE A 206 -5.63 11.64 15.15
CA ILE A 206 -6.16 11.41 13.80
C ILE A 206 -7.07 10.20 13.84
N LEU A 207 -8.34 10.38 13.52
CA LEU A 207 -9.32 9.31 13.30
C LEU A 207 -9.51 9.15 11.80
N THR A 208 -9.39 7.92 11.30
CA THR A 208 -9.48 7.69 9.86
C THR A 208 -10.11 6.35 9.50
N THR A 209 -10.73 6.29 8.33
CA THR A 209 -11.15 5.04 7.68
C THR A 209 -10.16 4.60 6.58
N LYS A 210 -9.15 5.43 6.27
CA LYS A 210 -8.23 5.24 5.13
C LYS A 210 -6.93 4.57 5.54
N ILE A 211 -6.61 3.45 4.89
CA ILE A 211 -5.32 2.73 5.01
C ILE A 211 -4.14 3.67 4.75
N HIS A 212 -4.21 4.49 3.68
CA HIS A 212 -3.15 5.43 3.31
C HIS A 212 -3.16 6.74 4.10
N CYS A 213 -4.01 6.88 5.12
CA CYS A 213 -3.83 7.85 6.20
C CYS A 213 -3.21 7.17 7.42
N ALA A 214 -3.73 6.00 7.82
CA ALA A 214 -3.26 5.28 9.00
C ALA A 214 -1.79 4.84 8.90
N LEU A 215 -1.40 4.11 7.85
CA LEU A 215 -0.05 3.57 7.70
C LEU A 215 1.09 4.61 7.71
N PRO A 216 1.01 5.74 6.98
CA PRO A 216 2.05 6.77 7.09
C PRO A 216 2.03 7.47 8.45
N CYS A 217 0.87 7.71 9.07
CA CYS A 217 0.81 8.27 10.43
C CYS A 217 1.53 7.36 11.43
N LEU A 218 1.29 6.04 11.37
CA LEU A 218 2.04 5.06 12.15
C LEU A 218 3.55 5.15 11.85
N GLY A 219 3.93 5.22 10.57
CA GLY A 219 5.32 5.36 10.14
C GLY A 219 6.03 6.59 10.69
N MET A 220 5.33 7.73 10.75
CA MET A 220 5.83 8.99 11.31
C MET A 220 5.81 9.01 12.84
N GLY A 221 4.98 8.17 13.47
CA GLY A 221 4.74 8.16 14.91
C GLY A 221 3.60 9.08 15.36
N ALA A 222 2.78 9.58 14.45
CA ALA A 222 1.61 10.40 14.76
C ALA A 222 0.51 9.58 15.46
N ASN A 223 -0.28 10.22 16.32
CA ASN A 223 -1.35 9.56 17.08
C ASN A 223 -2.56 9.27 16.19
N VAL A 224 -2.62 8.08 15.60
CA VAL A 224 -3.68 7.69 14.67
C VAL A 224 -4.47 6.49 15.17
N LYS A 225 -5.78 6.49 14.92
CA LYS A 225 -6.70 5.37 15.15
C LYS A 225 -7.50 5.09 13.88
N LEU A 226 -7.62 3.81 13.55
CA LEU A 226 -8.44 3.37 12.42
C LEU A 226 -9.84 3.01 12.94
N ILE A 227 -10.86 3.61 12.32
CA ILE A 227 -12.27 3.32 12.58
C ILE A 227 -12.89 2.70 11.32
N HIS A 228 -13.76 1.70 11.47
CA HIS A 228 -14.40 1.07 10.32
C HIS A 228 -15.72 0.37 10.70
N PRO A 229 -16.74 0.33 9.83
CA PRO A 229 -17.98 -0.42 10.12
C PRO A 229 -17.74 -1.93 10.18
N ASN A 230 -16.73 -2.43 9.46
CA ASN A 230 -16.36 -3.84 9.43
C ASN A 230 -14.85 -4.03 9.70
N PRO A 231 -14.40 -4.11 10.97
CA PRO A 231 -13.00 -4.32 11.30
C PRO A 231 -12.37 -5.57 10.69
N ALA A 232 -13.18 -6.59 10.39
CA ALA A 232 -12.73 -7.85 9.79
C ALA A 232 -12.56 -7.78 8.26
N ASP A 233 -12.74 -6.61 7.65
CA ASP A 233 -12.53 -6.43 6.21
C ASP A 233 -11.08 -6.82 5.83
N PRO A 234 -10.86 -7.80 4.93
CA PRO A 234 -9.52 -8.25 4.56
C PRO A 234 -8.61 -7.16 3.99
N ARG A 235 -9.17 -6.06 3.48
CA ARG A 235 -8.41 -4.90 3.00
C ARG A 235 -7.62 -4.23 4.13
N LEU A 236 -8.15 -4.27 5.35
CA LEU A 236 -7.58 -3.61 6.52
C LEU A 236 -6.51 -4.46 7.22
N ALA A 237 -6.31 -5.71 6.80
CA ALA A 237 -5.34 -6.64 7.40
C ALA A 237 -3.91 -6.06 7.47
N THR A 238 -3.56 -5.17 6.52
CA THR A 238 -2.26 -4.48 6.49
C THR A 238 -2.10 -3.43 7.59
N VAL A 239 -3.19 -2.84 8.06
CA VAL A 239 -3.21 -1.90 9.19
C VAL A 239 -3.38 -2.65 10.50
N ALA A 240 -4.22 -3.69 10.51
CA ALA A 240 -4.48 -4.56 11.66
C ALA A 240 -3.22 -5.27 12.19
N GLU A 241 -2.15 -5.34 11.39
CA GLU A 241 -0.83 -5.79 11.84
C GLU A 241 -0.24 -4.89 12.96
N PHE A 242 -0.61 -3.62 12.98
CA PHE A 242 0.04 -2.59 13.80
C PHE A 242 -0.87 -1.94 14.84
N ILE A 243 -2.17 -1.86 14.60
CA ILE A 243 -3.14 -1.26 15.51
C ILE A 243 -4.47 -2.00 15.43
N ASP A 244 -5.23 -1.95 16.52
CA ASP A 244 -6.62 -2.39 16.52
C ASP A 244 -7.52 -1.45 15.72
N ILE A 245 -8.54 -2.02 15.09
CA ILE A 245 -9.52 -1.29 14.29
C ILE A 245 -10.81 -1.16 15.10
N ILE A 246 -11.20 0.06 15.41
CA ILE A 246 -12.35 0.33 16.26
C ILE A 246 -13.62 0.28 15.41
N SER A 247 -14.59 -0.53 15.81
CA SER A 247 -15.85 -0.63 15.08
C SER A 247 -16.77 0.57 15.38
N TYR A 248 -17.63 0.94 14.43
CA TYR A 248 -18.68 1.94 14.69
C TYR A 248 -19.62 1.48 15.81
N LYS A 249 -19.88 0.17 15.90
CA LYS A 249 -20.66 -0.43 17.00
C LYS A 249 -20.01 -0.19 18.37
N ASP A 250 -18.69 -0.33 18.46
CA ASP A 250 -17.97 -0.09 19.72
C ASP A 250 -17.92 1.41 20.05
N ILE A 251 -17.74 2.26 19.05
CA ILE A 251 -17.80 3.73 19.23
C ILE A 251 -19.13 4.14 19.84
N LEU A 252 -20.24 3.62 19.31
CA LEU A 252 -21.59 3.96 19.75
C LEU A 252 -21.94 3.35 21.12
N SER A 253 -21.45 2.14 21.41
CA SER A 253 -21.85 1.39 22.62
C SER A 253 -20.97 1.64 23.85
N LYS A 254 -19.66 1.91 23.68
CA LYS A 254 -18.74 2.14 24.79
C LYS A 254 -18.79 3.58 25.30
N GLU A 255 -18.52 3.78 26.59
CA GLU A 255 -18.48 5.13 27.19
C GLU A 255 -17.37 5.98 26.57
N ASP A 256 -16.16 5.41 26.42
CA ASP A 256 -14.96 6.05 25.87
C ASP A 256 -14.80 5.88 24.34
N ALA A 257 -15.84 5.38 23.67
CA ALA A 257 -15.83 5.04 22.24
C ALA A 257 -14.73 4.02 21.83
N GLY A 258 -14.14 3.28 22.77
CA GLY A 258 -13.03 2.37 22.51
C GLY A 258 -11.71 3.07 22.17
N LEU A 259 -11.60 4.37 22.43
CA LEU A 259 -10.40 5.15 22.09
C LEU A 259 -9.20 4.80 22.98
N ASN A 260 -9.40 4.26 24.18
CA ASN A 260 -8.29 3.91 25.08
C ASN A 260 -7.65 2.54 24.78
N ASP A 261 -8.34 1.67 24.03
CA ASP A 261 -7.99 0.24 23.86
C ASP A 261 -7.18 -0.08 22.59
N SER A 262 -6.49 0.90 21.98
CA SER A 262 -5.82 0.68 20.68
C SER A 262 -4.33 1.06 20.74
N PRO A 263 -3.48 0.23 21.38
CA PRO A 263 -2.04 0.43 21.41
C PRO A 263 -1.40 0.08 20.07
N VAL A 264 -0.32 0.79 19.72
CA VAL A 264 0.48 0.47 18.54
C VAL A 264 1.43 -0.69 18.83
N ASN A 265 1.41 -1.73 18.00
CA ASN A 265 2.43 -2.77 17.98
C ASN A 265 3.74 -2.23 17.39
N LYS A 266 4.51 -1.54 18.25
CA LYS A 266 5.76 -0.86 17.87
C LYS A 266 6.82 -1.82 17.33
N GLU A 267 6.88 -3.04 17.86
CA GLU A 267 7.86 -4.05 17.41
C GLU A 267 7.56 -4.51 15.98
N ALA A 268 6.31 -4.90 15.69
CA ALA A 268 5.91 -5.30 14.35
C ALA A 268 6.13 -4.16 13.34
N LEU A 269 5.75 -2.93 13.73
CA LEU A 269 5.93 -1.74 12.90
C LEU A 269 7.42 -1.47 12.61
N ALA A 270 8.28 -1.49 13.64
CA ALA A 270 9.72 -1.26 13.48
C ALA A 270 10.37 -2.33 12.60
N LYS A 271 10.05 -3.61 12.83
CA LYS A 271 10.54 -4.73 12.02
C LYS A 271 10.13 -4.60 10.56
N ARG A 272 8.87 -4.26 10.28
CA ARG A 272 8.36 -4.12 8.92
C ARG A 272 8.95 -2.90 8.21
N LYS A 273 9.03 -1.76 8.91
CA LYS A 273 9.67 -0.54 8.42
C LYS A 273 11.14 -0.79 8.07
N GLN A 274 11.89 -1.44 8.96
CA GLN A 274 13.30 -1.78 8.72
C GLN A 274 13.47 -2.70 7.51
N PHE A 275 12.62 -3.73 7.39
CA PHE A 275 12.65 -4.64 6.23
C PHE A 275 12.46 -3.89 4.91
N LEU A 276 11.44 -3.00 4.82
CA LEU A 276 11.15 -2.24 3.61
C LEU A 276 12.25 -1.23 3.27
N LEU A 277 12.76 -0.50 4.27
CA LEU A 277 13.89 0.43 4.08
C LEU A 277 15.11 -0.30 3.51
N GLN A 278 15.45 -1.45 4.09
CA GLN A 278 16.59 -2.24 3.66
C GLN A 278 16.37 -2.92 2.31
N LEU A 279 15.14 -3.33 1.98
CA LEU A 279 14.78 -3.83 0.66
C LEU A 279 15.07 -2.81 -0.43
N ILE A 280 14.62 -1.56 -0.25
CA ILE A 280 14.85 -0.52 -1.25
C ILE A 280 16.34 -0.13 -1.30
N ALA A 281 16.98 0.09 -0.15
CA ALA A 281 18.40 0.45 -0.10
C ALA A 281 19.30 -0.62 -0.77
N ASP A 282 19.05 -1.90 -0.49
CA ASP A 282 19.78 -2.98 -1.15
C ASP A 282 19.44 -3.04 -2.64
N SER A 283 18.19 -2.82 -3.05
CA SER A 283 17.82 -2.86 -4.46
C SER A 283 18.45 -1.71 -5.26
N VAL A 284 18.58 -0.54 -4.65
CA VAL A 284 19.32 0.60 -5.22
C VAL A 284 20.79 0.25 -5.40
N LYS A 285 21.42 -0.38 -4.39
CA LYS A 285 22.82 -0.82 -4.44
C LYS A 285 23.07 -1.88 -5.51
N GLU A 286 22.16 -2.85 -5.65
CA GLU A 286 22.30 -3.97 -6.59
C GLU A 286 21.87 -3.58 -8.01
N GLY A 287 21.16 -2.45 -8.18
CA GLY A 287 20.59 -2.04 -9.46
C GLY A 287 19.48 -2.95 -9.98
N ALA A 288 18.88 -3.75 -9.10
CA ALA A 288 17.78 -4.66 -9.38
C ALA A 288 17.08 -5.02 -8.07
N ASN A 289 15.98 -5.77 -8.14
CA ASN A 289 15.30 -6.26 -6.93
C ASN A 289 16.25 -7.11 -6.07
N ALA A 290 16.62 -6.61 -4.88
CA ALA A 290 17.57 -7.27 -4.00
C ALA A 290 17.11 -8.67 -3.56
N VAL A 291 15.79 -8.91 -3.48
CA VAL A 291 15.29 -10.25 -3.17
C VAL A 291 15.61 -11.23 -4.29
N GLN A 292 15.73 -10.79 -5.54
CA GLN A 292 16.11 -11.65 -6.65
C GLN A 292 17.62 -11.89 -6.70
N VAL A 293 18.41 -10.82 -6.69
CA VAL A 293 19.83 -10.88 -7.07
C VAL A 293 20.78 -10.99 -5.87
N SER A 294 20.41 -10.45 -4.71
CA SER A 294 21.36 -10.31 -3.63
C SER A 294 21.70 -11.66 -2.96
N GLY A 295 22.96 -11.79 -2.56
CA GLY A 295 23.52 -12.95 -1.87
C GLY A 295 23.17 -13.04 -0.37
N LYS A 296 22.55 -12.01 0.22
CA LYS A 296 22.24 -11.99 1.66
C LYS A 296 21.35 -13.16 2.06
N ALA A 297 21.67 -13.80 3.18
CA ALA A 297 20.98 -15.00 3.68
C ALA A 297 19.46 -14.81 3.80
N ARG A 298 19.01 -13.66 4.29
CA ARG A 298 17.58 -13.32 4.40
C ARG A 298 16.83 -13.38 3.06
N TYR A 299 17.46 -12.92 1.98
CA TYR A 299 16.83 -12.87 0.66
C TYR A 299 16.83 -14.25 0.01
N ARG A 300 17.91 -15.03 0.19
CA ARG A 300 17.93 -16.46 -0.16
C ARG A 300 16.78 -17.21 0.52
N LEU A 301 16.57 -16.98 1.81
CA LEU A 301 15.48 -17.59 2.55
C LEU A 301 14.09 -17.17 2.02
N ILE A 302 13.90 -15.89 1.70
CA ILE A 302 12.66 -15.41 1.08
C ILE A 302 12.44 -16.08 -0.29
N ARG A 303 13.45 -16.15 -1.16
CA ARG A 303 13.35 -16.82 -2.46
C ARG A 303 12.94 -18.29 -2.32
N MET A 304 13.63 -19.03 -1.45
CA MET A 304 13.33 -20.44 -1.20
C MET A 304 11.90 -20.65 -0.68
N LYS A 305 11.49 -19.87 0.33
CA LYS A 305 10.13 -19.95 0.89
C LYS A 305 9.07 -19.57 -0.13
N ALA A 306 9.26 -18.47 -0.86
CA ALA A 306 8.32 -18.01 -1.88
C ALA A 306 8.15 -19.05 -3.00
N ALA A 307 9.23 -19.67 -3.46
CA ALA A 307 9.17 -20.72 -4.48
C ALA A 307 8.43 -21.97 -3.98
N LEU A 308 8.74 -22.44 -2.77
CA LEU A 308 8.05 -23.57 -2.16
C LEU A 308 6.56 -23.29 -1.98
N MET A 309 6.23 -22.13 -1.41
CA MET A 309 4.84 -21.72 -1.18
C MET A 309 4.05 -21.60 -2.48
N ALA A 310 4.66 -21.07 -3.54
CA ALA A 310 4.00 -20.97 -4.84
C ALA A 310 3.67 -22.35 -5.42
N LYS A 311 4.61 -23.30 -5.33
CA LYS A 311 4.38 -24.68 -5.76
C LYS A 311 3.25 -25.32 -4.96
N LEU A 312 3.33 -25.30 -3.62
CA LEU A 312 2.35 -25.94 -2.74
C LEU A 312 0.96 -25.33 -2.92
N TYR A 313 0.85 -24.01 -2.86
CA TYR A 313 -0.43 -23.31 -2.96
C TYR A 313 -1.07 -23.51 -4.34
N ARG A 314 -0.29 -23.41 -5.43
CA ARG A 314 -0.78 -23.70 -6.79
C ARG A 314 -1.32 -25.12 -6.88
N THR A 315 -0.57 -26.11 -6.41
CA THR A 315 -1.01 -27.52 -6.41
C THR A 315 -2.30 -27.67 -5.63
N SER A 316 -2.42 -27.06 -4.44
CA SER A 316 -3.66 -27.10 -3.66
C SER A 316 -4.84 -26.49 -4.42
N VAL A 317 -4.69 -25.31 -5.02
CA VAL A 317 -5.78 -24.66 -5.78
C VAL A 317 -6.21 -25.52 -6.98
N VAL A 318 -5.24 -26.07 -7.73
CA VAL A 318 -5.53 -26.95 -8.89
C VAL A 318 -6.23 -28.23 -8.46
N LEU A 319 -5.79 -28.88 -7.37
CA LEU A 319 -6.44 -30.07 -6.84
C LEU A 319 -7.86 -29.76 -6.35
N SER A 320 -8.06 -28.67 -5.61
CA SER A 320 -9.40 -28.23 -5.18
C SER A 320 -10.33 -28.03 -6.38
N TYR A 321 -9.85 -27.36 -7.44
CA TYR A 321 -10.62 -27.16 -8.67
C TYR A 321 -11.01 -28.48 -9.35
N ARG A 322 -10.04 -29.39 -9.54
CA ARG A 322 -10.26 -30.70 -10.18
C ARG A 322 -11.22 -31.59 -9.40
N MET A 323 -11.17 -31.53 -8.07
CA MET A 323 -12.08 -32.26 -7.18
C MET A 323 -13.45 -31.58 -7.03
N GLY A 324 -13.68 -30.42 -7.67
CA GLY A 324 -14.94 -29.68 -7.58
C GLY A 324 -15.11 -28.83 -6.32
N PHE A 325 -14.13 -28.81 -5.41
CA PHE A 325 -14.18 -27.97 -4.21
C PHE A 325 -13.94 -26.50 -4.53
N ALA A 326 -14.86 -25.64 -4.08
CA ALA A 326 -14.80 -24.19 -4.31
C ALA A 326 -14.64 -23.80 -5.80
N LYS A 327 -15.14 -24.65 -6.71
CA LYS A 327 -14.96 -24.52 -8.16
C LYS A 327 -15.37 -23.15 -8.69
N GLU A 328 -16.55 -22.68 -8.33
CA GLU A 328 -17.07 -21.37 -8.74
C GLU A 328 -16.19 -20.22 -8.23
N LYS A 329 -15.74 -20.29 -6.98
CA LYS A 329 -14.85 -19.28 -6.39
C LYS A 329 -13.51 -19.24 -7.12
N ILE A 330 -12.95 -20.41 -7.46
CA ILE A 330 -11.69 -20.51 -8.20
C ILE A 330 -11.87 -19.98 -9.63
N GLN A 331 -12.94 -20.36 -10.33
CA GLN A 331 -13.24 -19.85 -11.68
C GLN A 331 -13.42 -18.33 -11.70
N ARG A 332 -14.10 -17.77 -10.68
CA ARG A 332 -14.25 -16.32 -10.57
C ARG A 332 -12.91 -15.61 -10.35
N VAL A 333 -12.02 -16.18 -9.55
CA VAL A 333 -10.72 -15.55 -9.23
C VAL A 333 -9.74 -15.69 -10.38
N TYR A 334 -9.71 -16.86 -11.03
CA TYR A 334 -8.65 -17.20 -11.96
C TYR A 334 -9.09 -17.44 -13.42
N GLY A 335 -10.38 -17.33 -13.71
CA GLY A 335 -10.95 -17.52 -15.05
C GLY A 335 -11.45 -18.94 -15.33
N ALA A 336 -12.24 -19.07 -16.41
CA ALA A 336 -12.66 -20.35 -16.94
C ALA A 336 -11.47 -21.06 -17.59
N GLY A 337 -11.30 -22.37 -17.32
CA GLY A 337 -10.16 -23.13 -17.84
C GLY A 337 -8.88 -23.05 -17.02
N PHE A 338 -8.97 -22.55 -15.79
CA PHE A 338 -7.91 -22.65 -14.78
C PHE A 338 -7.45 -24.09 -14.51
#